data_AF-A0A1G4HJZ7-F1
#
_entry.id   AF-A0A1G4HJZ7-F1
#
_cell.length_a   1.000
_cell.length_b   1.000
_cell.length_c   1.000
_cell.angle_alpha   90.00
_cell.angle_beta   90.00
_cell.angle_gamma   90.00
#
_symmetry.space_group_name_H-M   'P 1'
#
loop_
_entity.id
_entity.type
_entity.pdbx_description
1 polymer ?
#
loop_
_entity_poly.entity_id
_entity_poly.type
_entity_poly.pdbx_seq_one_letter_code
_entity_poly.pdbx_strand_id
1 'polypeptide(L)'
;MRRLFFVLLSLLCFLLHYVQCDVIIVDSNDVIQGFDKETVLNLSDKVFNIFLDTKTKNADITTTYANIYNKNKVTINGTCAYVKELIRGRNLKYLDEQETLAYTKSKNTNNFTIYVYTVNGQADIIPLIYQKHPKYISYIITCQEADIFDNPEDAKQNKNIFHTSPSILSQLIVIFLIFSFLFIGFYVLMNISTPKIFEDKQLIINKEH
;
A
#
# COMPACT_ATOMS: atom_id res chain seq x y z
N MET A 1 9.86 -31.52 -10.36
CA MET A 1 9.14 -30.62 -9.43
C MET A 1 10.06 -29.70 -8.62
N ARG A 2 11.04 -30.21 -7.87
CA ARG A 2 11.88 -29.39 -6.95
C ARG A 2 12.61 -28.22 -7.63
N ARG A 3 13.19 -28.41 -8.83
CA ARG A 3 13.87 -27.34 -9.59
C ARG A 3 12.91 -26.25 -10.09
N LEU A 4 11.69 -26.62 -10.53
CA LEU A 4 10.69 -25.67 -11.01
C LEU A 4 10.18 -24.77 -9.88
N PHE A 5 10.01 -25.34 -8.67
CA PHE A 5 9.65 -24.61 -7.46
C PHE A 5 10.70 -23.56 -7.07
N PHE A 6 11.99 -23.91 -7.11
CA PHE A 6 13.05 -22.95 -6.81
C PHE A 6 13.15 -21.82 -7.83
N VAL A 7 12.91 -22.09 -9.11
CA VAL A 7 12.88 -21.06 -10.16
C VAL A 7 11.69 -20.10 -9.92
N LEU A 8 10.49 -20.63 -9.67
CA LEU A 8 9.31 -19.82 -9.35
C LEU A 8 9.49 -19.00 -8.07
N LEU A 9 10.10 -19.57 -7.04
CA LEU A 9 10.40 -18.87 -5.79
C LEU A 9 11.43 -17.76 -5.99
N SER A 10 12.48 -17.99 -6.78
CA SER A 10 13.48 -16.98 -7.11
C SER A 10 12.90 -15.83 -7.94
N LEU A 11 12.03 -16.13 -8.91
CA LEU A 11 11.31 -15.14 -9.69
C LEU A 11 10.35 -14.32 -8.82
N LEU A 12 9.64 -14.97 -7.89
CA LEU A 12 8.77 -14.30 -6.92
C LEU A 12 9.58 -13.36 -6.01
N CYS A 13 10.71 -13.81 -5.46
CA CYS A 13 11.59 -12.97 -4.64
C CYS A 13 12.17 -11.79 -5.43
N PHE A 14 12.53 -12.00 -6.69
CA PHE A 14 13.01 -10.95 -7.59
C PHE A 14 11.93 -9.91 -7.91
N LEU A 15 10.70 -10.36 -8.20
CA LEU A 15 9.55 -9.49 -8.44
C LEU A 15 9.13 -8.72 -7.19
N LEU A 16 9.20 -9.33 -6.00
CA LEU A 16 8.95 -8.66 -4.71
C LEU A 16 9.99 -7.57 -4.41
N HIS A 17 11.23 -7.72 -4.88
CA HIS A 17 12.27 -6.70 -4.74
C HIS A 17 12.01 -5.45 -5.61
N TYR A 18 11.20 -5.58 -6.65
CA TYR A 18 10.81 -4.47 -7.55
C TYR A 18 9.57 -3.72 -7.08
N VAL A 19 8.97 -4.08 -5.94
CA VAL A 19 7.93 -3.26 -5.33
C VAL A 19 8.58 -1.94 -4.92
N GLN A 20 8.40 -0.92 -5.76
CA GLN A 20 8.92 0.42 -5.51
C GLN A 20 8.36 0.88 -4.16
N CYS A 21 9.25 1.05 -3.19
CA CYS A 21 8.89 1.66 -1.93
C CYS A 21 8.85 3.18 -2.12
N ASP A 22 7.74 3.78 -1.74
CA ASP A 22 7.61 5.20 -1.56
C ASP A 22 8.31 5.59 -0.25
N VAL A 23 9.06 6.69 -0.32
CA VAL A 23 9.71 7.27 0.84
C VAL A 23 8.66 8.11 1.54
N ILE A 24 8.34 7.70 2.77
CA ILE A 24 7.42 8.44 3.61
C ILE A 24 8.22 9.18 4.66
N ILE A 25 8.19 10.51 4.63
CA ILE A 25 8.83 11.34 5.65
C ILE A 25 7.87 11.47 6.82
N VAL A 26 8.39 11.27 8.02
CA VAL A 26 7.62 11.41 9.25
C VAL A 26 8.12 12.62 10.03
N ASP A 27 7.19 13.47 10.43
CA ASP A 27 7.44 14.56 11.37
C ASP A 27 6.50 14.49 12.56
N SER A 28 7.02 14.73 13.75
CA SER A 28 6.23 14.82 14.96
C SER A 28 6.73 15.93 15.86
N ASN A 29 5.83 16.41 16.71
CA ASN A 29 6.17 17.32 17.78
C ASN A 29 6.91 16.61 18.95
N ASP A 30 6.89 15.27 19.01
CA ASP A 30 7.58 14.46 20.02
C ASP A 30 8.68 13.60 19.40
N VAL A 31 9.66 13.17 20.20
CA VAL A 31 10.69 12.22 19.77
C VAL A 31 10.08 10.83 19.66
N ILE A 32 9.99 10.28 18.45
CA ILE A 32 9.47 8.92 18.22
C ILE A 32 10.63 7.97 17.97
N GLN A 33 10.93 7.10 18.93
CA GLN A 33 11.89 6.00 18.76
C GLN A 33 11.15 4.72 18.31
N GLY A 34 11.69 4.00 17.33
CA GLY A 34 11.10 2.72 16.87
C GLY A 34 9.73 2.88 16.19
N PHE A 35 9.63 3.79 15.23
CA PHE A 35 8.39 4.14 14.56
C PHE A 35 7.78 2.96 13.77
N ASP A 36 6.56 2.53 14.11
CA ASP A 36 5.75 1.56 13.36
C ASP A 36 4.27 2.00 13.34
N LYS A 37 3.50 1.56 12.32
CA LYS A 37 2.06 1.91 12.21
C LYS A 37 1.27 1.52 13.44
N GLU A 38 1.48 0.33 13.99
CA GLU A 38 0.62 -0.18 15.08
C GLU A 38 0.86 0.59 16.38
N THR A 39 2.08 1.09 16.60
CA THR A 39 2.41 1.95 17.74
C THR A 39 1.83 3.35 17.61
N VAL A 40 1.85 3.90 16.40
CA VAL A 40 1.36 5.25 16.12
C VAL A 40 -0.15 5.35 16.31
N LEU A 41 -0.89 4.28 15.98
CA LEU A 41 -2.35 4.24 16.06
C LEU A 41 -2.91 4.13 17.48
N ASN A 42 -2.06 3.89 18.49
CA ASN A 42 -2.43 3.84 19.91
C ASN A 42 -2.29 5.21 20.63
N LEU A 43 -1.93 6.27 19.92
CA LEU A 43 -1.74 7.60 20.51
C LEU A 43 -3.05 8.38 20.48
N SER A 44 -3.88 8.20 21.50
CA SER A 44 -5.24 8.78 21.62
C SER A 44 -5.30 10.31 21.56
N ASP A 45 -4.18 10.98 21.87
CA ASP A 45 -4.15 12.43 22.10
C ASP A 45 -3.49 13.21 20.94
N LYS A 46 -3.19 12.55 19.82
CA LYS A 46 -2.51 13.14 18.67
C LYS A 46 -3.43 13.25 17.46
N VAL A 47 -3.27 14.34 16.71
CA VAL A 47 -3.85 14.47 15.37
C VAL A 47 -2.88 13.87 14.36
N PHE A 48 -3.37 12.96 13.51
CA PHE A 48 -2.61 12.37 12.43
C PHE A 48 -2.82 13.18 11.15
N ASN A 49 -1.77 13.81 10.66
CA ASN A 49 -1.78 14.54 9.41
C ASN A 49 -1.13 13.68 8.32
N ILE A 50 -1.77 13.59 7.17
CA ILE A 50 -1.23 12.91 5.99
C ILE A 50 -1.19 13.95 4.88
N PHE A 51 0.01 14.35 4.47
CA PHE A 51 0.27 15.26 3.36
C PHE A 51 0.56 14.42 2.12
N LEU A 52 -0.36 14.47 1.16
CA LEU A 52 -0.23 13.82 -0.14
C LEU A 52 0.32 14.83 -1.13
N ASP A 53 1.57 14.66 -1.53
CA ASP A 53 2.14 15.44 -2.60
C ASP A 53 1.84 14.78 -3.95
N THR A 54 1.03 15.47 -4.76
CA THR A 54 0.60 14.97 -6.08
C THR A 54 1.54 15.37 -7.22
N LYS A 55 2.52 16.26 -6.97
CA LYS A 55 3.41 16.80 -8.02
C LYS A 55 4.87 16.43 -7.84
N THR A 56 5.34 16.33 -6.60
CA THR A 56 6.73 15.94 -6.33
C THR A 56 6.94 14.47 -6.67
N LYS A 57 8.10 14.14 -7.24
CA LYS A 57 8.50 12.75 -7.47
C LYS A 57 9.01 12.15 -6.18
N ASN A 58 8.76 10.85 -5.96
CA ASN A 58 9.24 10.13 -4.79
C ASN A 58 10.76 10.29 -4.54
N ALA A 59 11.58 10.29 -5.60
CA ALA A 59 13.03 10.48 -5.50
C ALA A 59 13.44 11.86 -4.94
N ASP A 60 12.59 12.87 -5.09
CA ASP A 60 12.87 14.25 -4.73
C ASP A 60 12.23 14.67 -3.39
N ILE A 61 11.37 13.83 -2.79
CA ILE A 61 10.57 14.19 -1.62
C ILE A 61 11.43 14.64 -0.42
N THR A 62 12.56 13.97 -0.17
CA THR A 62 13.48 14.34 0.91
C THR A 62 14.14 15.69 0.69
N THR A 63 14.36 16.06 -0.57
CA THR A 63 14.94 17.35 -0.94
C THR A 63 13.87 18.44 -0.88
N THR A 64 12.68 18.20 -1.43
CA THR A 64 11.54 19.14 -1.39
C THR A 64 11.16 19.50 0.05
N TYR A 65 11.15 18.51 0.95
CA TYR A 65 10.80 18.69 2.35
C TYR A 65 12.03 18.63 3.28
N ALA A 66 13.20 19.07 2.79
CA ALA A 66 14.47 18.99 3.53
C ALA A 66 14.42 19.64 4.92
N ASN A 67 13.71 20.77 5.08
CA ASN A 67 13.57 21.44 6.38
C ASN A 67 12.90 20.54 7.42
N ILE A 68 11.91 19.75 7.01
CA ILE A 68 11.19 18.82 7.87
C ILE A 68 12.02 17.56 8.08
N TYR A 69 12.56 17.00 7.00
CA TYR A 69 13.39 15.80 7.04
C TYR A 69 14.63 16.00 7.94
N ASN A 70 15.33 17.13 7.83
CA ASN A 70 16.57 17.38 8.58
C ASN A 70 16.35 17.50 10.09
N LYS A 71 15.13 17.83 10.52
CA LYS A 71 14.78 17.99 11.95
C LYS A 71 14.77 16.64 12.67
N ASN A 72 14.06 15.66 12.10
CA ASN A 72 13.80 14.37 12.76
C ASN A 72 14.50 13.19 12.08
N LYS A 73 14.87 13.31 10.81
CA LYS A 73 15.54 12.28 9.98
C LYS A 73 14.83 10.92 10.02
N VAL A 74 13.51 10.91 10.22
CA VAL A 74 12.69 9.69 10.24
C VAL A 74 12.06 9.49 8.87
N THR A 75 12.35 8.35 8.26
CA THR A 75 11.74 7.90 7.01
C THR A 75 11.28 6.46 7.15
N ILE A 76 10.12 6.17 6.57
CA ILE A 76 9.60 4.80 6.42
C ILE A 76 9.65 4.46 4.94
N ASN A 77 10.14 3.26 4.63
CA ASN A 77 9.94 2.66 3.32
C ASN A 77 8.55 2.03 3.31
N GLY A 78 7.59 2.71 2.69
CA GLY A 78 6.21 2.28 2.60
C GLY A 78 5.72 2.27 1.16
N THR A 79 4.41 2.18 0.97
CA THR A 79 3.76 2.36 -0.34
C THR A 79 2.49 3.18 -0.15
N CYS A 80 1.91 3.71 -1.22
CA CYS A 80 0.57 4.30 -1.13
C CYS A 80 -0.46 3.32 -0.51
N ALA A 81 -0.32 2.01 -0.75
CA ALA A 81 -1.17 0.98 -0.13
C ALA A 81 -1.01 0.90 1.40
N TYR A 82 0.18 1.20 1.93
CA TYR A 82 0.39 1.31 3.38
C TYR A 82 -0.44 2.45 3.97
N VAL A 83 -0.47 3.61 3.31
CA VAL A 83 -1.27 4.76 3.75
C VAL A 83 -2.76 4.47 3.60
N LYS A 84 -3.17 3.80 2.52
CA LYS A 84 -4.54 3.33 2.31
C LYS A 84 -5.03 2.47 3.48
N GLU A 85 -4.25 1.46 3.88
CA GLU A 85 -4.59 0.61 5.02
C GLU A 85 -4.60 1.39 6.35
N LEU A 86 -3.73 2.39 6.50
CA LEU A 86 -3.71 3.26 7.69
C LEU A 86 -5.00 4.08 7.83
N ILE A 87 -5.57 4.59 6.74
CA ILE A 87 -6.78 5.41 6.78
C ILE A 87 -8.08 4.59 6.67
N ARG A 88 -7.97 3.33 6.23
CA ARG A 88 -9.10 2.47 5.93
C ARG A 88 -10.04 2.28 7.13
N GLY A 89 -11.33 2.56 6.92
CA GLY A 89 -12.38 2.34 7.93
C GLY A 89 -12.32 3.30 9.12
N ARG A 90 -11.55 4.39 9.01
CA ARG A 90 -11.38 5.39 10.08
C ARG A 90 -12.11 6.68 9.74
N ASN A 91 -12.50 7.41 10.78
CA ASN A 91 -13.06 8.74 10.64
C ASN A 91 -11.93 9.72 10.30
N LEU A 92 -11.96 10.30 9.10
CA LEU A 92 -10.95 11.23 8.62
C LEU A 92 -11.60 12.43 7.94
N LYS A 93 -10.86 13.53 7.84
CA LYS A 93 -11.19 14.66 7.00
C LYS A 93 -10.22 14.74 5.83
N TYR A 94 -10.75 14.56 4.62
CA TYR A 94 -10.02 14.79 3.39
C TYR A 94 -10.23 16.24 2.91
N LEU A 95 -9.14 16.86 2.44
CA LEU A 95 -9.05 18.21 1.92
C LEU A 95 -8.20 18.19 0.64
N ASP A 96 -8.79 18.60 -0.48
CA ASP A 96 -8.03 18.78 -1.72
C ASP A 96 -7.07 19.99 -1.65
N GLU A 97 -6.36 20.28 -2.74
CA GLU A 97 -5.36 21.37 -2.77
C GLU A 97 -5.98 22.75 -2.42
N GLN A 98 -7.18 23.05 -2.96
CA GLN A 98 -7.85 24.33 -2.71
C GLN A 98 -8.42 24.38 -1.30
N GLU A 99 -9.04 23.30 -0.85
CA GLU A 99 -9.59 23.18 0.49
C GLU A 99 -8.49 23.22 1.56
N THR A 100 -7.31 22.64 1.30
CA THR A 100 -6.14 22.70 2.19
C THR A 100 -5.67 24.15 2.38
N LEU A 101 -5.56 24.91 1.28
CA LEU A 101 -5.22 26.33 1.33
C LEU A 101 -6.30 27.17 2.03
N ALA A 102 -7.58 26.86 1.82
CA ALA A 102 -8.66 27.54 2.54
C ALA A 102 -8.65 27.18 4.04
N TYR A 103 -8.37 25.92 4.36
CA TYR A 103 -8.34 25.40 5.72
C TYR A 103 -7.26 26.10 6.54
N THR A 104 -6.03 26.27 6.02
CA THR A 104 -4.95 27.00 6.71
C THR A 104 -5.35 28.43 7.11
N LYS A 105 -6.16 29.11 6.29
CA LYS A 105 -6.65 30.48 6.54
C LYS A 105 -7.90 30.54 7.42
N SER A 106 -8.66 29.45 7.51
CA SER A 106 -9.90 29.40 8.26
C SER A 106 -9.65 29.46 9.78
N LYS A 107 -10.66 29.86 10.57
CA LYS A 107 -10.62 29.71 12.04
C LYS A 107 -11.18 28.37 12.53
N ASN A 108 -11.77 27.58 11.65
CA ASN A 108 -12.44 26.34 12.03
C ASN A 108 -11.41 25.25 12.32
N THR A 109 -11.55 24.65 13.51
CA THR A 109 -10.87 23.42 13.90
C THR A 109 -11.94 22.35 14.05
N ASN A 110 -12.01 21.48 13.05
CA ASN A 110 -12.83 20.27 13.18
C ASN A 110 -12.16 19.31 14.18
N ASN A 111 -12.89 18.31 14.69
CA ASN A 111 -12.38 17.32 15.64
C ASN A 111 -12.25 15.94 14.98
N PHE A 112 -11.47 15.84 13.90
CA PHE A 112 -11.12 14.54 13.33
C PHE A 112 -9.80 14.06 13.92
N THR A 113 -9.63 12.74 14.03
CA THR A 113 -8.36 12.15 14.47
C THR A 113 -7.36 12.08 13.34
N ILE A 114 -7.83 11.95 12.09
CA ILE A 114 -7.00 11.87 10.89
C ILE A 114 -7.40 12.98 9.92
N TYR A 115 -6.41 13.69 9.39
CA TYR A 115 -6.56 14.64 8.30
C TYR A 115 -5.69 14.21 7.12
N VAL A 116 -6.27 14.30 5.93
CA VAL A 116 -5.57 14.04 4.68
C VAL A 116 -5.60 15.33 3.86
N TYR A 117 -4.43 15.87 3.56
CA TYR A 117 -4.23 17.14 2.87
C TYR A 117 -3.53 16.89 1.54
N THR A 118 -4.13 17.32 0.44
CA THR A 118 -3.43 17.36 -0.86
C THR A 118 -2.57 18.61 -0.94
N VAL A 119 -1.28 18.42 -1.23
CA VAL A 119 -0.29 19.48 -1.43
C VAL A 119 0.45 19.25 -2.76
N ASN A 120 1.19 20.26 -3.20
CA ASN A 120 1.79 20.31 -4.53
C ASN A 120 3.28 20.69 -4.49
N GLY A 121 4.03 20.16 -3.52
CA GLY A 121 5.43 20.52 -3.25
C GLY A 121 5.64 21.79 -2.43
N GLN A 122 4.57 22.47 -2.00
CA GLN A 122 4.64 23.66 -1.15
C GLN A 122 4.88 23.29 0.32
N ALA A 123 6.16 23.25 0.72
CA ALA A 123 6.55 22.97 2.11
C ALA A 123 6.01 23.99 3.12
N ASP A 124 5.76 25.24 2.70
CA ASP A 124 5.30 26.33 3.58
C ASP A 124 3.89 26.12 4.16
N ILE A 125 3.07 25.27 3.52
CA ILE A 125 1.72 24.93 4.01
C ILE A 125 1.79 24.14 5.32
N ILE A 126 2.80 23.27 5.46
CA ILE A 126 2.88 22.30 6.56
C ILE A 126 3.01 23.00 7.92
N PRO A 127 3.91 23.98 8.12
CA PRO A 127 3.97 24.75 9.37
C PRO A 127 2.67 25.47 9.72
N LEU A 128 1.88 25.93 8.73
CA LEU A 128 0.60 26.60 8.97
C LEU A 128 -0.45 25.62 9.52
N ILE A 129 -0.42 24.36 9.07
CA ILE A 129 -1.27 23.30 9.62
C ILE A 129 -0.86 22.96 11.06
N TYR A 130 0.44 22.95 11.37
CA TYR A 130 0.92 22.69 12.74
C TYR A 130 0.45 23.72 13.76
N GLN A 131 0.26 24.98 13.34
CA GLN A 131 -0.31 26.01 14.21
C GLN A 131 -1.76 25.71 14.62
N LYS A 132 -2.51 24.97 13.80
CA LYS A 132 -3.89 24.54 14.10
C LYS A 132 -3.93 23.33 15.01
N HIS A 133 -2.97 22.41 14.84
CA HIS A 133 -2.90 21.15 15.56
C HIS A 133 -1.53 21.03 16.24
N PRO A 134 -1.36 21.56 17.47
CA PRO A 134 -0.05 21.64 18.12
C PRO A 134 0.52 20.27 18.55
N LYS A 135 -0.34 19.26 18.69
CA LYS A 135 0.02 17.88 18.99
C LYS A 135 -0.25 17.03 17.76
N TYR A 136 0.81 16.69 17.02
CA TYR A 136 0.68 16.08 15.71
C TYR A 136 1.69 14.97 15.44
N ILE A 137 1.28 14.07 14.55
CA ILE A 137 2.14 13.16 13.82
C ILE A 137 1.79 13.31 12.34
N SER A 138 2.80 13.61 11.52
CA SER A 138 2.63 13.95 10.12
C SER A 138 3.36 12.96 9.24
N TYR A 139 2.67 12.45 8.23
CA TYR A 139 3.22 11.65 7.15
C TYR A 139 3.23 12.49 5.89
N ILE A 140 4.36 12.56 5.21
CA ILE A 140 4.50 13.24 3.91
C ILE A 140 4.89 12.19 2.90
N ILE A 141 4.06 12.01 1.88
CA ILE A 141 4.20 10.95 0.88
C ILE A 141 3.82 11.48 -0.50
N THR A 142 4.45 10.96 -1.55
CA THR A 142 4.07 11.24 -2.94
C THR A 142 3.11 10.17 -3.45
N CYS A 143 1.80 10.42 -3.39
CA CYS A 143 0.78 9.48 -3.88
C CYS A 143 -0.32 10.23 -4.63
N GLN A 144 -0.94 9.58 -5.61
CA GLN A 144 -2.17 10.10 -6.20
C GLN A 144 -3.35 9.80 -5.28
N GLU A 145 -4.39 10.62 -5.38
CA GLU A 145 -5.61 10.45 -4.58
C GLU A 145 -6.27 9.09 -4.83
N ALA A 146 -6.24 8.62 -6.08
CA ALA A 146 -6.79 7.33 -6.49
C ALA A 146 -6.00 6.12 -5.93
N ASP A 147 -4.76 6.32 -5.50
CA ASP A 147 -3.95 5.23 -4.94
C ASP A 147 -4.34 4.93 -3.49
N ILE A 148 -4.87 5.93 -2.77
CA ILE A 148 -5.23 5.82 -1.36
C ILE A 148 -6.75 5.78 -1.11
N PHE A 149 -7.55 6.42 -1.96
CA PHE A 149 -9.01 6.43 -1.86
C PHE A 149 -9.62 5.61 -3.00
N ASP A 150 -10.58 4.74 -2.67
CA ASP A 150 -11.35 4.02 -3.70
C ASP A 150 -12.23 5.00 -4.49
N ASN A 151 -12.75 6.03 -3.81
CA ASN A 151 -13.47 7.14 -4.41
C ASN A 151 -13.13 8.44 -3.66
N PRO A 152 -12.28 9.32 -4.23
CA PRO A 152 -11.91 10.59 -3.60
C PRO A 152 -13.11 11.50 -3.29
N GLU A 153 -14.16 11.48 -4.12
CA GLU A 153 -15.33 12.33 -3.93
C GLU A 153 -16.17 11.91 -2.70
N ASP A 154 -16.24 10.61 -2.41
CA ASP A 154 -16.86 10.13 -1.17
C ASP A 154 -16.06 10.55 0.06
N ALA A 155 -14.71 10.57 -0.05
CA ALA A 155 -13.82 11.03 1.01
C ALA A 155 -14.05 12.52 1.33
N LYS A 156 -14.23 13.36 0.30
CA LYS A 156 -14.49 14.80 0.46
C LYS A 156 -15.78 15.06 1.22
N GLN A 157 -16.80 14.22 1.00
CA GLN A 157 -18.10 14.31 1.67
C GLN A 157 -18.09 13.76 3.10
N ASN A 158 -16.94 13.35 3.64
CA ASN A 158 -16.80 12.65 4.91
C ASN A 158 -17.73 11.42 5.00
N LYS A 159 -18.13 10.84 3.86
CA LYS A 159 -18.82 9.56 3.88
C LYS A 159 -17.77 8.56 4.31
N ASN A 160 -18.00 7.86 5.42
CA ASN A 160 -17.16 6.75 5.82
C ASN A 160 -17.03 5.82 4.61
N ILE A 161 -15.89 5.86 3.93
CA ILE A 161 -15.56 4.93 2.87
C ILE A 161 -15.31 3.62 3.61
N PHE A 162 -16.40 2.89 3.86
CA PHE A 162 -16.31 1.47 4.11
C PHE A 162 -15.73 0.89 2.83
N HIS A 163 -14.41 0.76 2.82
CA HIS A 163 -13.70 -0.12 1.93
C HIS A 163 -14.14 -1.54 2.29
N THR A 164 -15.33 -1.95 1.85
CA THR A 164 -15.64 -3.36 1.65
C THR A 164 -14.70 -3.81 0.55
N SER A 165 -13.44 -4.10 0.89
CA SER A 165 -12.46 -4.58 -0.08
C SER A 165 -13.01 -5.87 -0.67
N PRO A 166 -13.48 -5.88 -1.93
CA PRO A 166 -13.78 -7.14 -2.58
C PRO A 166 -12.45 -7.81 -2.95
N SER A 167 -11.32 -7.09 -2.88
CA SER A 167 -10.03 -7.51 -3.43
C SER A 167 -9.41 -8.69 -2.71
N ILE A 168 -9.33 -8.73 -1.38
CA ILE A 168 -8.63 -9.85 -0.71
C ILE A 168 -9.42 -11.15 -0.87
N LEU A 169 -10.74 -11.11 -0.68
CA LEU A 169 -11.58 -12.30 -0.85
C LEU A 169 -11.64 -12.73 -2.32
N SER A 170 -11.78 -11.79 -3.26
CA SER A 170 -11.75 -12.08 -4.70
C SER A 170 -10.39 -12.61 -5.16
N GLN A 171 -9.29 -12.03 -4.69
CA GLN A 171 -7.93 -12.49 -4.99
C GLN A 171 -7.69 -13.89 -4.40
N LEU A 172 -8.14 -14.16 -3.18
CA LEU A 172 -8.08 -15.50 -2.59
C LEU A 172 -8.91 -16.51 -3.36
N ILE A 173 -10.11 -16.13 -3.84
CA ILE A 173 -10.95 -16.98 -4.69
C ILE A 173 -10.27 -17.24 -6.05
N VAL A 174 -9.69 -16.22 -6.68
CA VAL A 174 -8.99 -16.38 -7.97
C VAL A 174 -7.74 -17.25 -7.81
N ILE A 175 -6.95 -17.03 -6.75
CA ILE A 175 -5.80 -17.88 -6.42
C ILE A 175 -6.27 -19.32 -6.17
N PHE A 176 -7.32 -19.52 -5.37
CA PHE A 176 -7.89 -20.84 -5.12
C PHE A 176 -8.37 -21.53 -6.42
N LEU A 177 -8.99 -20.79 -7.33
CA LEU A 177 -9.43 -21.32 -8.62
C LEU A 177 -8.24 -21.72 -9.50
N ILE A 178 -7.21 -20.89 -9.61
CA ILE A 178 -5.99 -21.20 -10.38
C ILE A 178 -5.33 -22.47 -9.84
N PHE A 179 -5.19 -22.58 -8.51
CA PHE A 179 -4.63 -23.79 -7.89
C PHE A 179 -5.52 -25.02 -8.09
N SER A 180 -6.84 -24.86 -8.04
CA SER A 180 -7.78 -25.96 -8.31
C SER A 180 -7.68 -26.46 -9.75
N PHE A 181 -7.62 -25.56 -10.73
CA PHE A 181 -7.43 -25.92 -12.14
C PHE A 181 -6.09 -26.59 -12.41
N LEU A 182 -5.01 -26.09 -11.80
CA LEU A 182 -3.69 -26.72 -11.91
C LEU A 182 -3.70 -28.11 -11.27
N PHE A 183 -4.33 -28.28 -10.11
CA PHE A 183 -4.40 -29.58 -9.45
C PHE A 183 -5.23 -30.60 -10.25
N ILE A 184 -6.38 -30.19 -10.78
CA ILE A 184 -7.22 -31.04 -11.64
C ILE A 184 -6.49 -31.39 -12.94
N GLY A 185 -5.87 -30.41 -13.60
CA GLY A 185 -5.11 -30.62 -14.84
C GLY A 185 -3.92 -31.55 -14.62
N PHE A 186 -3.18 -31.37 -13.53
CA PHE A 186 -2.04 -32.22 -13.17
C PHE A 186 -2.48 -33.64 -12.78
N TYR A 187 -3.62 -33.78 -12.08
CA TYR A 187 -4.21 -35.06 -11.74
C TYR A 187 -4.63 -35.84 -13.00
N VAL A 188 -5.25 -35.18 -13.98
CA VAL A 188 -5.58 -35.80 -15.26
C VAL A 188 -4.31 -36.25 -15.99
N LEU A 189 -3.30 -35.38 -16.08
CA LEU A 189 -2.00 -35.70 -16.71
C LEU A 189 -1.30 -36.90 -16.07
N MET A 190 -1.30 -37.00 -14.74
CA MET A 190 -0.72 -38.13 -14.00
C MET A 190 -1.49 -39.44 -14.21
N ASN A 191 -2.77 -39.38 -14.59
CA ASN A 191 -3.62 -40.54 -14.85
C ASN A 191 -3.82 -40.83 -16.34
N ILE A 192 -3.10 -40.13 -17.24
CA ILE A 192 -2.98 -40.55 -18.63
C ILE A 192 -2.07 -41.78 -18.62
N SER A 193 -2.70 -42.95 -18.51
CA SER A 193 -2.06 -44.23 -18.75
C SER A 193 -1.50 -44.22 -20.17
N THR A 194 -0.21 -44.52 -20.32
CA THR A 194 0.38 -44.78 -21.64
C THR A 194 -0.45 -45.86 -22.34
N PRO A 195 -0.89 -45.63 -23.60
CA PRO A 195 -1.70 -46.61 -24.30
C PRO A 195 -0.93 -47.94 -24.43
N LYS A 196 -1.54 -49.02 -23.91
CA LYS A 196 -0.99 -50.39 -23.89
C LYS A 196 -0.50 -50.92 -25.24
N ILE A 197 -0.91 -50.29 -26.34
CA ILE A 197 -0.46 -50.60 -27.71
C ILE A 197 1.06 -50.50 -27.86
N PHE A 198 1.75 -49.66 -27.08
CA PHE A 198 3.21 -49.58 -27.11
C PHE A 198 3.91 -50.61 -26.21
N GLU A 199 3.27 -51.07 -25.13
CA GLU A 199 3.80 -52.15 -24.28
C GLU A 199 3.71 -53.51 -25.00
N ASP A 200 2.57 -53.80 -25.64
CA ASP A 200 2.37 -55.06 -26.37
C ASP A 200 3.32 -55.17 -27.57
N LYS A 201 3.60 -54.06 -28.27
CA LYS A 201 4.59 -54.07 -29.38
C LYS A 201 6.03 -54.27 -28.90
N GLN A 202 6.42 -53.78 -27.71
CA GLN A 202 7.74 -54.07 -27.14
C GLN A 202 7.87 -55.55 -26.72
N LEU A 203 6.79 -56.16 -26.22
CA LEU A 203 6.77 -57.58 -25.86
C LEU A 203 6.85 -58.52 -27.07
N ILE A 204 6.32 -58.10 -28.23
CA ILE A 204 6.43 -58.88 -29.47
C ILE A 204 7.87 -58.84 -30.02
N ILE A 205 8.52 -57.67 -30.01
CA ILE A 205 9.90 -57.53 -30.52
C ILE A 205 10.91 -58.32 -29.67
N ASN A 206 10.71 -58.44 -28.36
CA ASN A 206 11.58 -59.24 -27.47
C ASN A 206 11.33 -60.76 -27.53
N LYS A 207 10.26 -61.22 -28.21
CA LYS A 207 10.00 -62.65 -28.43
C LYS A 207 10.48 -63.15 -29.79
N GLU A 208 10.80 -62.24 -30.71
CA GLU A 208 11.30 -62.56 -32.05
C GLU A 208 12.84 -62.61 -32.14
N HIS A 209 13.55 -62.54 -31.00
CA HIS A 209 15.01 -62.67 -30.93
C HIS A 209 15.46 -63.89 -30.13
#